data_AF-A0A521F751-F1
#
_entry.id   AF-A0A521F751-F1
#
_cell.length_a   1.000
_cell.length_b   1.000
_cell.length_c   1.000
_cell.angle_alpha   90.00
_cell.angle_beta   90.00
_cell.angle_gamma   90.00
#
_symmetry.space_group_name_H-M   'P 1'
#
loop_
_entity.id
_entity.type
_entity.pdbx_description
1 polymer ?
#
loop_
_entity_poly.entity_id
_entity_poly.type
_entity_poly.pdbx_seq_one_letter_code
_entity_poly.pdbx_strand_id
1 'polypeptide(L)'
;MRKSIEDDLKAIGLGLDAGILPTVFNRGVIRPDSSSVVLKPSGQEIADARHQSTRSATRPWERTAGGQGTTGQSRAPDSGAPFVQPGLRSRYAEGIGECRDAYPGLLAFPQERQMWLFAESDLIEGLGRRAAFAIQLPYTTRRPVQAWGFWTTAVSKTWIGPRHTNFPDGSICAFEPRDKTWLPGGSVTGLLDLYSLWAVRHLYLEKYGKWPGRQSVPIAAERLLELGDDEFCGCEHPFGKYAQCCRSSDQKNTSGSELLDFAMKTRRPPAEVLRFVWNPTSPPPRRDPITRQT
;
A
#
# COMPACT_ATOMS: atom_id res chain seq x y z
N MET A 1 -26.02 13.54 18.11
CA MET A 1 -26.00 12.07 18.33
C MET A 1 -24.74 11.54 17.65
N ARG A 2 -23.75 11.05 18.41
CA ARG A 2 -22.51 10.52 17.81
C ARG A 2 -22.88 9.22 17.08
N LYS A 3 -22.62 9.12 15.78
CA LYS A 3 -22.75 7.84 15.05
C LYS A 3 -21.87 6.80 15.73
N SER A 4 -22.31 5.55 15.77
CA SER A 4 -21.50 4.49 16.37
C SER A 4 -20.29 4.20 15.48
N ILE A 5 -19.18 3.73 16.06
CA ILE A 5 -17.98 3.27 15.33
C ILE A 5 -18.36 2.26 14.24
N GLU A 6 -19.36 1.42 14.54
CA GLU A 6 -19.88 0.42 13.61
C GLU A 6 -20.60 1.06 12.42
N ASP A 7 -21.38 2.13 12.63
CA ASP A 7 -22.03 2.88 11.55
C ASP A 7 -21.01 3.53 10.62
N ASP A 8 -19.96 4.14 11.17
CA ASP A 8 -18.90 4.77 10.39
C ASP A 8 -18.11 3.73 9.58
N LEU A 9 -17.72 2.62 10.22
CA LEU A 9 -17.02 1.53 9.53
C LEU A 9 -17.89 0.93 8.41
N LYS A 10 -19.18 0.72 8.67
CA LYS A 10 -20.13 0.23 7.67
C LYS A 10 -20.27 1.19 6.50
N ALA A 11 -20.41 2.48 6.77
CA ALA A 11 -20.53 3.51 5.74
C ALA A 11 -19.27 3.62 4.89
N ILE A 12 -18.07 3.52 5.48
CA ILE A 12 -16.80 3.49 4.75
C ILE A 12 -16.77 2.29 3.81
N GLY A 13 -17.07 1.08 4.30
CA GLY A 13 -17.02 -0.12 3.46
C GLY A 13 -18.03 -0.11 2.31
N LEU A 14 -19.26 0.35 2.56
CA LEU A 14 -20.26 0.53 1.52
C LEU A 14 -19.87 1.60 0.49
N GLY A 15 -19.22 2.69 0.94
CA GLY A 15 -18.65 3.70 0.06
C GLY A 15 -17.58 3.11 -0.85
N LEU A 16 -16.64 2.36 -0.29
CA LEU A 16 -15.58 1.67 -1.06
C LEU A 16 -16.14 0.68 -2.08
N ASP A 17 -17.18 -0.07 -1.70
CA ASP A 17 -17.94 -0.96 -2.58
C ASP A 17 -18.59 -0.20 -3.76
N ALA A 18 -19.08 1.01 -3.52
CA ALA A 18 -19.60 1.92 -4.55
C ALA A 18 -18.51 2.67 -5.32
N GLY A 19 -17.23 2.46 -5.00
CA GLY A 19 -16.10 3.16 -5.59
C GLY A 19 -15.98 4.62 -5.14
N ILE A 20 -16.46 4.96 -3.95
CA ILE A 20 -16.32 6.24 -3.28
C ILE A 20 -15.23 6.11 -2.21
N LEU A 21 -14.16 6.89 -2.34
CA LEU A 21 -13.08 6.89 -1.36
C LEU A 21 -13.45 7.72 -0.13
N PRO A 22 -13.16 7.25 1.10
CA PRO A 22 -13.35 8.05 2.30
C PRO A 22 -12.30 9.16 2.39
N THR A 23 -12.57 10.17 3.21
CA THR A 23 -11.59 11.22 3.49
C THR A 23 -10.70 10.83 4.67
N VAL A 24 -9.38 11.02 4.51
CA VAL A 24 -8.41 10.87 5.60
C VAL A 24 -8.10 12.24 6.22
N PHE A 25 -8.23 12.29 7.55
CA PHE A 25 -7.94 13.46 8.37
C PHE A 25 -6.60 13.27 9.10
N ASN A 26 -6.13 14.33 9.77
CA ASN A 26 -4.93 14.24 10.58
C ASN A 26 -5.02 13.09 11.58
N ARG A 27 -3.86 12.53 11.93
CA ARG A 27 -3.71 11.32 12.73
C ARG A 27 -4.29 10.07 12.03
N GLY A 28 -4.51 10.13 10.73
CA GLY A 28 -5.05 9.04 9.91
C GLY A 28 -6.49 8.66 10.25
N VAL A 29 -7.28 9.60 10.79
CA VAL A 29 -8.71 9.38 11.06
C VAL A 29 -9.47 9.36 9.74
N ILE A 30 -10.21 8.29 9.49
CA ILE A 30 -10.96 8.06 8.26
C ILE A 30 -12.44 8.27 8.52
N ARG A 31 -13.10 9.04 7.66
CA ARG A 31 -14.55 9.23 7.71
C ARG A 31 -15.15 8.97 6.34
N PRO A 32 -16.40 8.46 6.28
CA PRO A 32 -17.12 8.37 5.01
C PRO A 32 -17.11 9.73 4.31
N ASP A 33 -16.79 9.75 3.02
CA ASP A 33 -16.88 10.99 2.25
C ASP A 33 -18.35 11.29 1.93
N SER A 34 -18.72 12.57 1.99
CA SER A 34 -19.98 13.09 1.48
C SER A 34 -19.88 13.53 0.01
N SER A 35 -18.68 13.56 -0.56
CA SER A 35 -18.39 13.96 -1.93
C SER A 35 -18.01 12.76 -2.81
N SER A 36 -18.61 12.68 -4.00
CA SER A 36 -18.49 11.51 -4.89
C SER A 36 -17.26 11.61 -5.78
N VAL A 37 -16.08 11.17 -5.30
CA VAL A 37 -14.94 10.86 -6.19
C VAL A 37 -15.04 9.38 -6.58
N VAL A 38 -15.42 9.14 -7.84
CA VAL A 38 -15.65 7.79 -8.40
C VAL A 38 -14.32 7.18 -8.85
N LEU A 39 -13.99 5.98 -8.37
CA LEU A 39 -12.86 5.17 -8.84
C LEU A 39 -12.96 4.86 -10.34
N LYS A 40 -11.81 4.83 -11.03
CA LYS A 40 -11.74 4.25 -12.39
C LYS A 40 -12.01 2.73 -12.35
N PRO A 41 -12.48 2.14 -13.47
CA PRO A 41 -12.94 0.73 -13.52
C PRO A 41 -11.92 -0.32 -13.08
N SER A 42 -10.62 0.01 -13.08
CA SER A 42 -9.49 -0.91 -12.88
C SER A 42 -9.04 -1.10 -11.41
N GLY A 43 -9.83 -0.64 -10.42
CA GLY A 43 -9.42 -0.73 -9.01
C GLY A 43 -8.27 0.22 -8.62
N GLN A 44 -8.00 1.21 -9.46
CA GLN A 44 -7.01 2.26 -9.22
C GLN A 44 -7.54 3.26 -8.21
N GLU A 45 -6.82 3.46 -7.12
CA GLU A 45 -7.10 4.51 -6.16
C GLU A 45 -6.68 5.85 -6.76
N ILE A 46 -7.63 6.79 -6.87
CA ILE A 46 -7.32 8.16 -7.28
C ILE A 46 -7.10 8.98 -6.00
N ALA A 47 -5.97 9.68 -5.98
CA ALA A 47 -5.37 10.41 -4.86
C ALA A 47 -6.31 11.29 -4.01
N ASP A 48 -5.85 11.51 -2.78
CA ASP A 48 -6.38 12.31 -1.68
C ASP A 48 -7.20 13.56 -2.07
N ALA A 49 -8.39 13.69 -1.48
CA ALA A 49 -9.29 14.85 -1.63
C ALA A 49 -8.78 16.14 -0.96
N ARG A 50 -7.58 16.12 -0.34
CA ARG A 50 -6.96 17.31 0.24
C ARG A 50 -6.27 18.12 -0.84
N HIS A 51 -7.02 19.05 -1.42
CA HIS A 51 -6.57 20.20 -2.20
C HIS A 51 -5.64 19.91 -3.40
N GLN A 52 -6.24 19.77 -4.57
CA GLN A 52 -5.59 20.15 -5.83
C GLN A 52 -5.30 21.67 -5.82
N SER A 53 -4.14 22.05 -5.32
CA SER A 53 -3.52 23.32 -5.71
C SER A 53 -2.90 23.11 -7.09
N THR A 54 -3.54 23.71 -8.10
CA THR A 54 -3.12 23.83 -9.50
C THR A 54 -1.61 23.95 -9.67
N ARG A 55 -0.98 22.93 -10.28
CA ARG A 55 0.33 23.06 -10.92
C ARG A 55 0.15 23.19 -12.43
N SER A 56 0.68 24.28 -12.96
CA SER A 56 0.62 24.70 -14.36
C SER A 56 1.15 23.63 -15.32
N ALA A 57 0.43 23.44 -16.43
CA ALA A 57 0.75 22.49 -17.48
C ALA A 57 2.08 22.84 -18.16
N THR A 58 3.09 21.99 -17.98
CA THR A 58 4.31 22.01 -18.81
C THR A 58 4.05 21.22 -20.09
N ARG A 59 4.43 21.81 -21.23
CA ARG A 59 4.03 21.44 -22.60
C ARG A 59 4.46 20.02 -23.05
N PRO A 60 3.75 19.40 -24.00
CA PRO A 60 4.08 18.07 -24.53
C PRO A 60 5.31 18.12 -25.44
N TRP A 61 6.22 17.16 -25.29
CA TRP A 61 7.36 16.96 -26.20
C TRP A 61 6.89 16.23 -27.46
N GLU A 62 7.08 16.85 -28.62
CA GLU A 62 6.85 16.26 -29.95
C GLU A 62 7.74 15.03 -30.20
N ARG A 63 7.13 13.92 -30.65
CA ARG A 63 7.84 12.77 -31.20
C ARG A 63 8.13 13.00 -32.68
N THR A 64 9.38 12.84 -33.10
CA THR A 64 9.74 12.56 -34.49
C THR A 64 9.60 11.07 -34.79
N ALA A 65 9.08 10.76 -35.99
CA ALA A 65 8.83 9.41 -36.50
C ALA A 65 10.01 8.88 -37.34
N GLY A 66 10.13 7.55 -37.38
CA GLY A 66 10.66 6.80 -38.52
C GLY A 66 12.14 6.38 -38.47
N GLY A 67 12.39 5.06 -38.47
CA GLY A 67 13.70 4.47 -38.76
C GLY A 67 13.77 2.97 -38.49
N GLN A 68 13.50 2.14 -39.49
CA GLN A 68 13.85 0.71 -39.52
C GLN A 68 15.37 0.55 -39.70
N GLY A 69 15.99 -0.43 -39.04
CA GLY A 69 17.36 -0.86 -39.37
C GLY A 69 18.11 -1.64 -38.27
N THR A 70 18.12 -2.97 -38.43
CA THR A 70 19.22 -3.93 -38.20
C THR A 70 19.85 -4.20 -36.82
N THR A 71 19.80 -5.49 -36.50
CA THR A 71 20.59 -6.37 -35.62
C THR A 71 21.99 -5.93 -35.17
N GLY A 72 22.22 -6.19 -33.87
CA GLY A 72 23.49 -6.73 -33.36
C GLY A 72 24.55 -5.71 -32.95
N GLN A 73 24.52 -5.27 -31.69
CA GLN A 73 25.74 -5.00 -30.92
C GLN A 73 25.42 -4.96 -29.42
N SER A 74 26.09 -5.84 -28.67
CA SER A 74 26.07 -5.93 -27.22
C SER A 74 26.48 -4.61 -26.60
N ARG A 75 25.57 -3.92 -25.91
CA ARG A 75 25.94 -2.80 -25.03
C ARG A 75 26.56 -3.38 -23.76
N ALA A 76 27.76 -2.90 -23.45
CA ALA A 76 28.46 -3.16 -22.20
C ALA A 76 27.56 -2.84 -20.99
N PRO A 77 27.70 -3.55 -19.85
CA PRO A 77 26.92 -3.26 -18.67
C PRO A 77 27.24 -1.84 -18.19
N ASP A 78 26.22 -1.00 -18.15
CA ASP A 78 26.30 0.37 -17.67
C ASP A 78 26.73 0.35 -16.19
N SER A 79 27.99 0.69 -15.95
CA SER A 79 28.57 0.82 -14.63
C SER A 79 28.03 2.09 -13.97
N GLY A 80 27.24 1.90 -12.90
CA GLY A 80 27.24 2.84 -11.77
C GLY A 80 26.27 4.03 -11.82
N ALA A 81 24.98 3.82 -12.07
CA ALA A 81 24.00 4.75 -11.49
C ALA A 81 24.05 4.63 -9.95
N PRO A 82 24.15 5.74 -9.20
CA PRO A 82 24.39 5.69 -7.76
C PRO A 82 23.25 4.95 -7.06
N PHE A 83 23.62 4.08 -6.10
CA PHE A 83 22.64 3.33 -5.33
C PHE A 83 21.69 4.26 -4.56
N VAL A 84 22.16 5.46 -4.21
CA VAL A 84 21.40 6.52 -3.58
C VAL A 84 21.16 7.62 -4.59
N GLN A 85 19.90 8.03 -4.76
CA GLN A 85 19.51 9.21 -5.52
C GLN A 85 19.35 10.38 -4.54
N PRO A 86 20.27 11.37 -4.54
CA PRO A 86 20.23 12.46 -3.56
C PRO A 86 18.89 13.20 -3.52
N GLY A 87 18.25 13.38 -4.68
CA GLY A 87 16.94 14.03 -4.77
C GLY A 87 15.81 13.29 -4.04
N LEU A 88 15.88 11.97 -3.88
CA LEU A 88 14.88 11.24 -3.05
C LEU A 88 15.08 11.51 -1.56
N ARG A 89 16.34 11.53 -1.10
CA ARG A 89 16.65 11.82 0.29
C ARG A 89 16.17 13.21 0.70
N SER A 90 16.44 14.22 -0.12
CA SER A 90 15.97 15.60 0.15
C SER A 90 14.44 15.69 0.15
N ARG A 91 13.76 15.13 -0.86
CA ARG A 91 12.29 15.16 -0.93
C ARG A 91 11.62 14.52 0.29
N TYR A 92 12.10 13.35 0.72
CA TYR A 92 11.55 12.72 1.92
C TYR A 92 11.81 13.56 3.16
N ALA A 93 13.02 14.10 3.32
CA ALA A 93 13.38 14.95 4.46
C ALA A 93 12.52 16.23 4.53
N GLU A 94 12.28 16.89 3.40
CA GLU A 94 11.39 18.05 3.28
C GLU A 94 9.96 17.71 3.69
N GLY A 95 9.46 16.52 3.29
CA GLY A 95 8.11 16.05 3.63
C GLY A 95 7.90 15.62 5.09
N ILE A 96 8.97 15.39 5.88
CA ILE A 96 8.83 14.93 7.28
C ILE A 96 8.16 15.99 8.16
N GLY A 97 8.40 17.28 7.92
CA GLY A 97 7.79 18.36 8.70
C GLY A 97 6.27 18.35 8.60
N GLU A 98 5.75 18.47 7.38
CA GLU A 98 4.32 18.39 7.08
C GLU A 98 3.70 17.07 7.58
N CYS A 99 4.43 15.97 7.39
CA CYS A 99 3.95 14.66 7.84
C CYS A 99 3.86 14.57 9.36
N ARG A 100 4.76 15.19 10.11
CA ARG A 100 4.69 15.26 11.58
C ARG A 100 3.52 16.14 12.04
N ASP A 101 3.20 17.20 11.31
CA ASP A 101 2.02 18.03 11.62
C ASP A 101 0.72 17.23 11.44
N ALA A 102 0.65 16.41 10.38
CA ALA A 102 -0.48 15.51 10.15
C ALA A 102 -0.49 14.31 11.11
N TYR A 103 0.69 13.77 11.46
CA TYR A 103 0.90 12.59 12.32
C TYR A 103 1.88 12.92 13.46
N PRO A 104 1.42 13.53 14.57
CA PRO A 104 2.29 14.07 15.63
C PRO A 104 3.21 13.05 16.33
N GLY A 105 2.90 11.75 16.24
CA GLY A 105 3.73 10.66 16.77
C GLY A 105 4.79 10.13 15.79
N LEU A 106 4.94 10.75 14.61
CA LEU A 106 5.89 10.30 13.58
C LEU A 106 7.34 10.37 14.07
N LEU A 107 7.99 9.21 14.08
CA LEU A 107 9.42 9.07 14.27
C LEU A 107 10.08 8.80 12.92
N ALA A 108 11.18 9.51 12.64
CA ALA A 108 11.93 9.37 11.41
C ALA A 108 13.42 9.13 11.70
N PHE A 109 13.97 8.09 11.07
CA PHE A 109 15.34 7.65 11.26
C PHE A 109 16.07 7.61 9.91
N PRO A 110 16.69 8.72 9.49
CA PRO A 110 17.51 8.73 8.30
C PRO A 110 18.71 7.80 8.45
N GLN A 111 18.91 6.92 7.48
CA GLN A 111 20.12 6.11 7.32
C GLN A 111 20.80 6.48 5.99
N GLU A 112 21.95 5.88 5.67
CA GLU A 112 22.71 6.19 4.45
C GLU A 112 21.90 5.96 3.16
N ARG A 113 21.13 4.87 3.10
CA ARG A 113 20.50 4.34 1.87
C ARG A 113 18.97 4.42 1.86
N GLN A 114 18.39 4.80 2.99
CA GLN A 114 16.96 4.76 3.24
C GLN A 114 16.59 5.59 4.46
N MET A 115 15.31 5.80 4.67
CA MET A 115 14.75 6.33 5.90
C MET A 115 13.80 5.30 6.49
N TRP A 116 13.91 5.04 7.79
CA TRP A 116 12.87 4.30 8.51
C TRP A 116 11.91 5.29 9.16
N LEU A 117 10.62 5.01 9.09
CA LEU A 117 9.59 5.73 9.79
C LEU A 117 8.83 4.80 10.73
N PHE A 118 8.35 5.37 11.83
CA PHE A 118 7.33 4.78 12.66
C PHE A 118 6.22 5.81 12.87
N ALA A 119 4.97 5.44 12.63
CA ALA A 119 3.82 6.32 12.82
C ALA A 119 2.63 5.53 13.35
N GLU A 120 1.75 6.21 14.08
CA GLU A 120 0.45 5.67 14.49
C GLU A 120 -0.69 6.39 13.78
N SER A 121 -1.76 5.65 13.50
CA SER A 121 -3.00 6.12 12.92
C SER A 121 -4.17 5.72 13.79
N ASP A 122 -5.04 6.68 14.11
CA ASP A 122 -6.22 6.46 14.96
C ASP A 122 -7.35 5.74 14.23
N LEU A 123 -7.38 5.78 12.89
CA LEU A 123 -8.36 5.14 12.01
C LEU A 123 -9.80 5.61 12.20
N ILE A 124 -10.44 5.28 13.33
CA ILE A 124 -11.80 5.71 13.68
C ILE A 124 -11.78 6.19 15.14
N GLU A 125 -12.35 7.38 15.39
CA GLU A 125 -12.39 7.95 16.73
C GLU A 125 -13.10 7.01 17.72
N GLY A 126 -12.45 6.75 18.87
CA GLY A 126 -13.03 5.91 19.92
C GLY A 126 -12.90 4.40 19.70
N LEU A 127 -12.23 3.94 18.64
CA LEU A 127 -12.04 2.51 18.34
C LEU A 127 -11.36 1.70 19.47
N GLY A 128 -10.62 2.36 20.36
CA GLY A 128 -9.91 1.70 21.49
C GLY A 128 -8.63 0.97 21.08
N ARG A 129 -8.29 0.94 19.79
CA ARG A 129 -7.00 0.51 19.23
C ARG A 129 -6.61 1.43 18.08
N ARG A 130 -5.32 1.46 17.75
CA ARG A 130 -4.74 2.19 16.61
C ARG A 130 -4.07 1.22 15.63
N ALA A 131 -3.72 1.71 14.44
CA ALA A 131 -2.71 1.06 13.61
C ALA A 131 -1.34 1.73 13.83
N ALA A 132 -0.29 0.93 13.97
CA ALA A 132 1.10 1.38 13.93
C ALA A 132 1.75 0.88 12.64
N PHE A 133 2.53 1.75 11.99
CA PHE A 133 3.21 1.47 10.74
C PHE A 133 4.72 1.60 10.91
N ALA A 134 5.46 0.55 10.60
CA ALA A 134 6.89 0.61 10.34
C ALA A 134 7.12 0.71 8.84
N ILE A 135 7.81 1.76 8.38
CA ILE A 135 7.94 2.06 6.96
C ILE A 135 9.42 2.22 6.60
N GLN A 136 9.84 1.59 5.53
CA GLN A 136 11.16 1.70 4.94
C GLN A 136 11.06 2.45 3.62
N LEU A 137 11.57 3.68 3.58
CA LEU A 137 11.64 4.53 2.40
C LEU A 137 13.03 4.44 1.77
N PRO A 138 13.23 3.67 0.69
CA PRO A 138 14.53 3.60 0.02
C PRO A 138 14.84 4.92 -0.70
N TYR A 139 16.10 5.36 -0.66
CA TYR A 139 16.58 6.50 -1.46
C TYR A 139 16.92 6.09 -2.89
N THR A 140 16.19 5.14 -3.46
CA THR A 140 16.37 4.64 -4.82
C THR A 140 15.04 4.27 -5.42
N THR A 141 14.85 4.53 -6.72
CA THR A 141 13.67 4.06 -7.47
C THR A 141 13.73 2.58 -7.82
N ARG A 142 14.87 1.91 -7.59
CA ARG A 142 15.07 0.49 -7.92
C ARG A 142 14.45 -0.47 -6.90
N ARG A 143 14.04 0.04 -5.74
CA ARG A 143 13.40 -0.75 -4.69
C ARG A 143 12.07 -0.09 -4.33
N PRO A 144 10.99 -0.86 -4.15
CA PRO A 144 9.73 -0.30 -3.67
C PRO A 144 9.87 0.14 -2.21
N VAL A 145 9.00 1.05 -1.78
CA VAL A 145 8.74 1.26 -0.36
C VAL A 145 8.19 -0.04 0.23
N GLN A 146 8.62 -0.34 1.45
CA GLN A 146 8.06 -1.45 2.23
C GLN A 146 7.48 -0.88 3.52
N ALA A 147 6.34 -1.41 3.94
CA ALA A 147 5.74 -1.04 5.21
C ALA A 147 5.09 -2.26 5.87
N TRP A 148 4.93 -2.22 7.18
CA TRP A 148 4.27 -3.28 7.95
C TRP A 148 3.32 -2.63 8.95
N GLY A 149 2.08 -3.12 8.98
CA GLY A 149 1.02 -2.60 9.84
C GLY A 149 0.76 -3.50 11.05
N PHE A 150 0.46 -2.89 12.19
CA PHE A 150 0.19 -3.58 13.45
C PHE A 150 -0.98 -2.93 14.18
N TRP A 151 -1.93 -3.74 14.66
CA TRP A 151 -2.88 -3.31 15.68
C TRP A 151 -2.12 -3.03 16.96
N THR A 152 -2.27 -1.82 17.50
CA THR A 152 -1.64 -1.42 18.74
C THR A 152 -2.69 -1.02 19.77
N THR A 153 -2.50 -1.52 20.99
CA THR A 153 -3.21 -1.11 22.21
C THR A 153 -2.18 -0.66 23.25
N ALA A 154 -2.62 -0.31 24.46
CA ALA A 154 -1.70 -0.01 25.55
C ALA A 154 -0.76 -1.17 25.90
N VAL A 155 -1.12 -2.42 25.60
CA VAL A 155 -0.41 -3.62 26.08
C VAL A 155 -0.07 -4.63 24.98
N SER A 156 -0.55 -4.44 23.75
CA SER A 156 -0.36 -5.41 22.67
C SER A 156 -0.01 -4.74 21.34
N LYS A 157 0.82 -5.42 20.55
CA LYS A 157 1.08 -5.12 19.14
C LYS A 157 0.96 -6.39 18.32
N THR A 158 -0.01 -6.44 17.42
CA THR A 158 -0.32 -7.64 16.61
C THR A 158 -0.31 -7.26 15.13
N TRP A 159 0.40 -8.04 14.30
CA TRP A 159 0.49 -7.78 12.86
C TRP A 159 -0.89 -7.81 12.19
N ILE A 160 -1.13 -6.87 11.28
CA ILE A 160 -2.34 -6.78 10.45
C ILE A 160 -2.08 -7.59 9.18
N GLY A 161 -2.78 -8.71 9.02
CA GLY A 161 -2.59 -9.63 7.89
C GLY A 161 -3.43 -10.90 8.04
N PRO A 162 -3.32 -11.87 7.12
CA PRO A 162 -2.42 -11.88 5.96
C PRO A 162 -2.98 -11.23 4.69
N ARG A 163 -4.27 -10.86 4.67
CA ARG A 163 -4.94 -10.30 3.49
C ARG A 163 -4.26 -9.01 3.01
N HIS A 164 -4.10 -8.83 1.70
CA HIS A 164 -3.44 -7.64 1.12
C HIS A 164 -2.08 -7.33 1.78
N THR A 165 -1.26 -8.38 1.94
CA THR A 165 0.16 -8.26 2.31
C THR A 165 1.02 -9.05 1.33
N ASN A 166 2.26 -8.62 1.12
CA ASN A 166 3.18 -9.21 0.15
C ASN A 166 3.87 -10.46 0.73
N PHE A 167 4.21 -11.40 -0.15
CA PHE A 167 5.08 -12.52 0.21
C PHE A 167 6.56 -12.15 0.06
N PRO A 168 7.45 -12.76 0.86
CA PRO A 168 7.16 -13.56 2.06
C PRO A 168 7.09 -12.70 3.34
N ASP A 169 7.45 -11.41 3.23
CA ASP A 169 7.77 -10.56 4.38
C ASP A 169 6.55 -9.93 5.05
N GLY A 170 5.33 -10.18 4.56
CA GLY A 170 4.10 -9.65 5.14
C GLY A 170 4.03 -8.12 5.10
N SER A 171 4.78 -7.47 4.19
CA SER A 171 4.69 -6.03 3.98
C SER A 171 3.34 -5.65 3.37
N ILE A 172 2.87 -4.43 3.60
CA ILE A 172 1.56 -3.94 3.16
C ILE A 172 1.49 -3.94 1.62
N CYS A 173 0.40 -4.49 1.08
CA CYS A 173 0.00 -4.33 -0.32
C CYS A 173 -1.20 -3.39 -0.36
N ALA A 174 -0.96 -2.07 -0.44
CA ALA A 174 -2.02 -1.05 -0.39
C ALA A 174 -2.33 -0.41 -1.75
N PHE A 175 -1.36 -0.39 -2.67
CA PHE A 175 -1.50 0.21 -4.00
C PHE A 175 -0.57 -0.50 -4.98
N GLU A 176 -0.90 -0.45 -6.28
CA GLU A 176 -0.07 -1.04 -7.34
C GLU A 176 0.92 0.01 -7.85
N PRO A 177 2.25 -0.13 -7.68
CA PRO A 177 3.22 0.89 -8.10
C PRO A 177 3.06 1.40 -9.54
N ARG A 178 2.48 0.60 -10.44
CA ARG A 178 2.22 0.98 -11.84
C ARG A 178 1.02 1.90 -12.02
N ASP A 179 0.08 1.93 -11.08
CA ASP A 179 -1.13 2.77 -11.17
C ASP A 179 -0.88 4.24 -10.81
N LYS A 180 0.33 4.55 -10.30
CA LYS A 180 0.78 5.90 -9.90
C LYS A 180 -0.01 6.51 -8.74
N THR A 181 -0.72 5.70 -7.95
CA THR A 181 -1.36 6.12 -6.69
C THR A 181 -0.34 6.79 -5.77
N TRP A 182 0.85 6.19 -5.66
CA TRP A 182 2.01 6.80 -5.01
C TRP A 182 3.29 6.46 -5.75
N LEU A 183 4.22 7.43 -5.85
CA LEU A 183 5.51 7.27 -6.54
C LEU A 183 6.68 7.61 -5.61
N PRO A 184 7.87 6.99 -5.80
CA PRO A 184 9.05 7.34 -5.03
C PRO A 184 9.35 8.84 -5.03
N GLY A 185 9.53 9.42 -3.85
CA GLY A 185 9.68 10.85 -3.64
C GLY A 185 8.37 11.63 -3.56
N GLY A 186 7.22 10.94 -3.57
CA GLY A 186 5.90 11.51 -3.32
C GLY A 186 5.69 11.87 -1.84
N SER A 187 4.49 12.37 -1.52
CA SER A 187 4.13 12.82 -0.16
C SER A 187 4.23 11.67 0.85
N VAL A 188 4.97 11.88 1.94
CA VAL A 188 5.04 10.92 3.06
C VAL A 188 3.70 10.86 3.78
N THR A 189 2.99 11.99 3.88
CA THR A 189 1.63 12.06 4.44
C THR A 189 0.65 11.24 3.62
N GLY A 190 0.61 11.43 2.29
CA GLY A 190 -0.27 10.65 1.41
C GLY A 190 0.03 9.14 1.47
N LEU A 191 1.30 8.75 1.64
CA LEU A 191 1.65 7.35 1.86
C LEU A 191 1.04 6.77 3.15
N LEU A 192 1.10 7.52 4.26
CA LEU A 192 0.48 7.12 5.51
C LEU A 192 -1.05 7.13 5.46
N ASP A 193 -1.64 8.02 4.68
CA ASP A 193 -3.09 8.06 4.43
C ASP A 193 -3.54 6.78 3.71
N LEU A 194 -2.80 6.34 2.68
CA LEU A 194 -3.04 5.07 1.99
C LEU A 194 -2.92 3.87 2.93
N TYR A 195 -1.89 3.84 3.80
CA TYR A 195 -1.75 2.76 4.79
C TYR A 195 -2.83 2.79 5.86
N SER A 196 -3.31 3.97 6.26
CA SER A 196 -4.46 4.12 7.15
C SER A 196 -5.72 3.57 6.50
N LEU A 197 -5.96 3.87 5.21
CA LEU A 197 -7.10 3.32 4.47
C LEU A 197 -7.03 1.79 4.37
N TRP A 198 -5.85 1.26 4.04
CA TRP A 198 -5.60 -0.18 4.05
C TRP A 198 -5.93 -0.81 5.41
N ALA A 199 -5.54 -0.18 6.53
CA ALA A 199 -5.88 -0.67 7.86
C ALA A 199 -7.39 -0.62 8.13
N VAL A 200 -8.11 0.43 7.74
CA VAL A 200 -9.59 0.46 7.87
C VAL A 200 -10.26 -0.64 7.05
N ARG A 201 -9.74 -1.00 5.87
CA ARG A 201 -10.25 -2.16 5.12
C ARG A 201 -10.07 -3.47 5.88
N HIS A 202 -8.98 -3.63 6.60
CA HIS A 202 -8.79 -4.77 7.52
C HIS A 202 -9.77 -4.75 8.69
N LEU A 203 -10.08 -3.59 9.28
CA LEU A 203 -11.13 -3.49 10.30
C LEU A 203 -12.49 -3.96 9.75
N TYR A 204 -12.83 -3.55 8.53
CA TYR A 204 -14.06 -3.96 7.87
C TYR A 204 -14.06 -5.47 7.60
N LEU A 205 -12.95 -6.01 7.09
CA LEU A 205 -12.76 -7.45 6.88
C LEU A 205 -12.96 -8.24 8.18
N GLU A 206 -12.34 -7.80 9.28
CA GLU A 206 -12.48 -8.45 10.60
C GLU A 206 -13.93 -8.47 11.08
N LYS A 207 -14.68 -7.39 10.86
CA LYS A 207 -16.06 -7.24 11.34
C LYS A 207 -17.09 -7.96 10.45
N TYR A 208 -16.92 -7.90 9.13
CA TYR A 208 -17.92 -8.32 8.15
C TYR A 208 -17.52 -9.57 7.35
N GLY A 209 -16.31 -10.09 7.55
CA GLY A 209 -15.81 -11.29 6.86
C GLY A 209 -15.54 -11.09 5.37
N LYS A 210 -15.47 -9.83 4.92
CA LYS A 210 -15.38 -9.46 3.51
C LYS A 210 -14.50 -8.23 3.31
N TRP A 211 -13.66 -8.24 2.28
CA TRP A 211 -12.89 -7.09 1.86
C TRP A 211 -13.78 -6.04 1.18
N PRO A 212 -13.76 -4.77 1.64
CA PRO A 212 -14.53 -3.71 1.01
C PRO A 212 -13.82 -3.16 -0.24
N GLY A 213 -14.61 -2.86 -1.27
CA GLY A 213 -14.13 -2.32 -2.54
C GLY A 213 -13.44 -3.36 -3.42
N ARG A 214 -12.89 -2.87 -4.53
CA ARG A 214 -12.24 -3.69 -5.56
C ARG A 214 -10.87 -4.18 -5.11
N GLN A 215 -10.46 -5.32 -5.65
CA GLN A 215 -9.23 -6.01 -5.24
C GLN A 215 -8.34 -6.31 -6.43
N SER A 216 -7.20 -5.63 -6.51
CA SER A 216 -6.15 -5.91 -7.49
C SER A 216 -5.25 -7.04 -7.00
N VAL A 217 -5.71 -8.28 -7.15
CA VAL A 217 -4.94 -9.48 -6.81
C VAL A 217 -4.57 -10.21 -8.10
N PRO A 218 -3.30 -10.16 -8.56
CA PRO A 218 -2.94 -10.64 -9.90
C PRO A 218 -2.84 -12.17 -10.01
N ILE A 219 -2.55 -12.87 -8.91
CA ILE A 219 -2.33 -14.32 -8.89
C ILE A 219 -3.68 -15.06 -8.78
N ALA A 220 -4.00 -15.93 -9.75
CA ALA A 220 -5.26 -16.69 -9.75
C ALA A 220 -5.42 -17.60 -8.51
N ALA A 221 -4.36 -18.30 -8.12
CA ALA A 221 -4.35 -19.12 -6.91
C ALA A 221 -4.64 -18.31 -5.63
N GLU A 222 -4.09 -17.09 -5.53
CA GLU A 222 -4.39 -16.17 -4.43
C GLU A 222 -5.85 -15.74 -4.42
N ARG A 223 -6.40 -15.40 -5.60
CA ARG A 223 -7.82 -15.06 -5.71
C ARG A 223 -8.71 -16.21 -5.28
N LEU A 224 -8.45 -17.42 -5.75
CA LEU A 224 -9.25 -18.60 -5.39
C LEU A 224 -9.24 -18.92 -3.90
N LEU A 225 -8.11 -18.67 -3.22
CA LEU A 225 -7.93 -18.99 -1.81
C LEU A 225 -8.38 -17.87 -0.86
N GLU A 226 -8.36 -16.62 -1.31
CA GLU A 226 -8.59 -15.48 -0.41
C GLU A 226 -9.79 -14.60 -0.76
N LEU A 227 -10.27 -14.59 -2.03
CA LEU A 227 -11.44 -13.79 -2.41
C LEU A 227 -12.74 -14.53 -2.10
N GLY A 228 -13.65 -13.85 -1.40
CA GLY A 228 -15.03 -14.28 -1.26
C GLY A 228 -15.85 -14.09 -2.54
N ASP A 229 -16.90 -14.87 -2.70
CA ASP A 229 -17.72 -14.88 -3.92
C ASP A 229 -18.45 -13.57 -4.19
N ASP A 230 -18.87 -12.90 -3.12
CA ASP A 230 -19.62 -11.65 -3.15
C ASP A 230 -18.70 -10.41 -3.04
N GLU A 231 -17.37 -10.60 -2.98
CA GLU A 231 -16.37 -9.54 -3.04
C GLU A 231 -16.27 -8.96 -4.44
N PHE A 232 -15.95 -7.66 -4.53
CA PHE A 232 -15.76 -7.04 -5.83
C PHE A 232 -14.48 -7.53 -6.50
N CYS A 233 -14.60 -7.86 -7.77
CA CYS A 233 -13.48 -8.23 -8.60
C CYS A 233 -12.68 -6.97 -9.01
N GLY A 234 -11.35 -7.06 -9.03
CA GLY A 234 -10.48 -6.03 -9.57
C GLY A 234 -10.28 -6.08 -11.08
N CYS A 235 -11.00 -6.96 -11.80
CA CYS A 235 -10.99 -6.95 -13.25
C CYS A 235 -11.73 -5.73 -13.81
N GLU A 236 -11.64 -5.52 -15.13
CA GLU A 236 -12.21 -4.36 -15.81
C GLU A 236 -13.75 -4.33 -15.80
N HIS A 237 -14.43 -5.39 -15.35
CA HIS A 237 -15.89 -5.42 -15.28
C HIS A 237 -16.40 -4.41 -14.24
N PRO A 238 -17.22 -3.42 -14.65
CA PRO A 238 -17.86 -2.50 -13.72
C PRO A 238 -18.70 -3.27 -12.69
N PHE A 239 -18.46 -3.04 -11.40
CA PHE A 239 -19.20 -3.58 -10.25
C PHE A 239 -19.35 -5.11 -10.20
N GLY A 240 -18.54 -5.85 -10.96
CA GLY A 240 -18.61 -7.30 -11.00
C GLY A 240 -18.13 -7.96 -9.71
N LYS A 241 -18.85 -8.96 -9.23
CA LYS A 241 -18.43 -9.79 -8.09
C LYS A 241 -17.48 -10.90 -8.55
N TYR A 242 -16.60 -11.37 -7.66
CA TYR A 242 -15.58 -12.36 -8.01
C TYR A 242 -16.18 -13.62 -8.66
N ALA A 243 -17.24 -14.17 -8.06
CA ALA A 243 -17.94 -15.35 -8.58
C ALA A 243 -18.54 -15.14 -9.98
N GLN A 244 -18.92 -13.90 -10.31
CA GLN A 244 -19.54 -13.54 -11.59
C GLN A 244 -18.51 -13.14 -12.65
N CYS A 245 -17.25 -12.97 -12.26
CA CYS A 245 -16.18 -12.50 -13.14
C CYS A 245 -15.09 -13.56 -13.27
N CYS A 246 -14.01 -13.43 -12.51
CA CYS A 246 -12.79 -14.20 -12.73
C CYS A 246 -12.84 -15.62 -12.16
N ARG A 247 -13.74 -15.93 -11.22
CA ARG A 247 -13.70 -17.21 -10.49
C ARG A 247 -13.72 -18.44 -11.39
N SER A 248 -14.66 -18.50 -12.35
CA SER A 248 -14.74 -19.67 -13.25
C SER A 248 -13.51 -19.82 -14.14
N SER A 249 -12.91 -18.71 -14.57
CA SER A 249 -11.68 -18.72 -15.35
C SER A 249 -10.49 -19.15 -14.48
N ASP A 250 -10.38 -18.63 -13.27
CA ASP A 250 -9.34 -19.01 -12.31
C ASP A 250 -9.41 -20.51 -11.99
N GLN A 251 -10.61 -21.05 -11.72
CA GLN A 251 -10.82 -22.48 -11.45
C GLN A 251 -10.42 -23.37 -12.61
N LYS A 252 -10.68 -22.94 -13.84
CA LYS A 252 -10.31 -23.71 -15.05
C LYS A 252 -8.81 -23.70 -15.31
N ASN A 253 -8.14 -22.59 -14.99
CA ASN A 253 -6.77 -22.32 -15.39
C ASN A 253 -5.74 -22.50 -14.27
N THR A 254 -6.17 -22.79 -13.03
CA THR A 254 -5.27 -23.04 -11.89
C THR A 254 -5.29 -24.52 -11.54
N SER A 255 -4.13 -25.16 -11.63
CA SER A 255 -3.96 -26.57 -11.25
C SER A 255 -4.03 -26.78 -9.73
N GLY A 256 -4.34 -28.00 -9.31
CA GLY A 256 -4.32 -28.37 -7.89
C GLY A 256 -2.94 -28.20 -7.24
N SER A 257 -1.85 -28.43 -7.98
CA SER A 257 -0.48 -28.21 -7.51
C SER A 257 -0.19 -26.72 -7.29
N GLU A 258 -0.63 -25.83 -8.19
CA GLU A 258 -0.42 -24.39 -8.02
C GLU A 258 -1.20 -23.85 -6.80
N LEU A 259 -2.41 -24.36 -6.57
CA LEU A 259 -3.19 -24.03 -5.37
C LEU A 259 -2.49 -24.50 -4.09
N LEU A 260 -1.99 -25.74 -4.09
CA LEU A 260 -1.27 -26.28 -2.93
C LEU A 260 0.03 -25.51 -2.67
N ASP A 261 0.82 -25.27 -3.71
CA ASP A 261 2.07 -24.50 -3.63
C ASP A 261 1.81 -23.09 -3.08
N PHE A 262 0.72 -22.44 -3.49
CA PHE A 262 0.34 -21.15 -2.96
C PHE A 262 -0.10 -21.24 -1.50
N ALA A 263 -0.97 -22.21 -1.16
CA ALA A 263 -1.47 -22.40 0.20
C ALA A 263 -0.34 -22.68 1.23
N MET A 264 0.77 -23.26 0.78
CA MET A 264 1.96 -23.51 1.61
C MET A 264 2.84 -22.26 1.82
N LYS A 265 2.65 -21.18 1.05
CA LYS A 265 3.41 -19.94 1.24
C LYS A 265 2.95 -19.24 2.53
N THR A 266 3.90 -18.67 3.25
CA THR A 266 3.62 -17.89 4.46
C THR A 266 4.02 -16.43 4.28
N ARG A 267 3.26 -15.54 4.92
CA ARG A 267 3.55 -14.11 5.02
C ARG A 267 3.80 -13.77 6.48
N ARG A 268 4.96 -13.22 6.83
CA ARG A 268 5.27 -12.80 8.19
C ARG A 268 6.23 -11.62 8.21
N PRO A 269 5.98 -10.58 9.04
CA PRO A 269 6.95 -9.53 9.27
C PRO A 269 8.30 -10.10 9.72
N PRO A 270 9.42 -9.58 9.19
CA PRO A 270 10.75 -9.95 9.68
C PRO A 270 10.91 -9.63 11.17
N ALA A 271 11.71 -10.43 11.89
CA ALA A 271 11.91 -10.28 13.33
C ALA A 271 12.45 -8.88 13.71
N GLU A 272 13.26 -8.27 12.86
CA GLU A 272 13.75 -6.90 13.06
C GLU A 272 12.64 -5.85 12.99
N VAL A 273 11.61 -6.06 12.16
CA VAL A 273 10.44 -5.16 12.10
C VAL A 273 9.61 -5.32 13.36
N LEU A 274 9.41 -6.56 13.82
CA LEU A 274 8.72 -6.83 15.09
C LEU A 274 9.41 -6.10 16.25
N ARG A 275 10.74 -6.22 16.37
CA ARG A 275 11.51 -5.51 17.41
C ARG A 275 11.36 -3.99 17.30
N PHE A 276 11.45 -3.45 16.09
CA PHE A 276 11.33 -2.02 15.86
C PHE A 276 9.96 -1.48 16.25
N VAL A 277 8.88 -2.18 15.92
CA VAL A 277 7.52 -1.77 16.29
C VAL A 277 7.27 -1.84 17.79
N TRP A 278 7.86 -2.82 18.47
CA TRP A 278 7.78 -2.92 19.93
C TRP A 278 8.56 -1.82 20.64
N ASN A 279 9.73 -1.45 20.12
CA ASN A 279 10.58 -0.41 20.68
C ASN A 279 11.12 0.53 19.56
N PRO A 280 10.35 1.56 19.17
CA PRO A 280 10.67 2.40 18.02
C PRO A 280 11.69 3.49 18.39
N THR A 281 12.76 3.14 19.07
CA THR A 281 13.86 4.07 19.42
C THR A 281 15.05 3.92 18.49
N SER A 282 15.15 2.80 17.76
CA SER A 282 16.26 2.52 16.86
C SER A 282 15.76 1.72 15.66
N PRO A 283 16.04 2.17 14.43
CA PRO A 283 15.58 1.47 13.24
C PRO A 283 16.29 0.12 13.06
N PRO A 284 15.70 -0.82 12.32
CA PRO A 284 16.38 -2.05 11.92
C PRO A 284 17.76 -1.77 11.32
N PRO A 285 18.78 -2.58 11.67
CA PRO A 285 20.12 -2.41 11.13
C PRO A 285 20.13 -2.70 9.62
N ARG A 286 21.10 -2.12 8.93
CA ARG A 286 21.35 -2.34 7.50
C ARG A 286 21.49 -3.84 7.24
N ARG A 287 20.64 -4.40 6.38
CA ARG A 287 21.00 -5.63 5.65
C ARG A 287 21.82 -5.21 4.45
N ASP A 288 23.12 -5.49 4.49
CA ASP A 288 23.82 -5.66 3.23
C ASP A 288 23.17 -6.83 2.49
N PRO A 289 22.97 -6.74 1.17
CA PRO A 289 22.62 -7.92 0.40
C PRO A 289 23.72 -8.93 0.70
N ILE A 290 23.33 -10.06 1.29
CA ILE A 290 24.19 -11.21 1.50
C ILE A 290 24.95 -11.39 0.19
N THR A 291 26.26 -11.15 0.23
CA THR A 291 27.16 -11.64 -0.79
C THR A 291 26.85 -13.12 -0.84
N ARG A 292 26.18 -13.58 -1.91
CA ARG A 292 26.15 -15.00 -2.23
C ARG A 292 27.62 -15.36 -2.44
N GLN A 293 28.29 -15.79 -1.38
CA GLN A 293 29.48 -16.60 -1.50
C GLN A 293 28.97 -17.91 -2.09
N THR A 294 29.05 -18.00 -3.41
CA THR A 294 29.32 -19.24 -4.11
C THR A 294 30.63 -19.81 -3.63
#